data_AF-A0AA38VNJ8-F1
#
_entry.id   AF-A0AA38VNJ8-F1
#
_cell.length_a   1.000
_cell.length_b   1.000
_cell.length_c   1.000
_cell.angle_alpha   90.00
_cell.angle_beta   90.00
_cell.angle_gamma   90.00
#
_symmetry.space_group_name_H-M   'P 1'
#
loop_
_entity.id
_entity.type
_entity.pdbx_description
1 polymer ?
#
loop_
_entity_poly.entity_id
_entity_poly.type
_entity_poly.pdbx_seq_one_letter_code
_entity_poly.pdbx_strand_id
1 'polypeptide(L)'
;MDLRASLFRGRTALTCSTCGSSNDTDSSSRGRQKDFLTVLVDLEALPVLHNYPAGQSYLSECFSSSYPTREIDDDLIQEPCHRKCDDVLSILSSLKTFEQWDDEYGERTMTDSMLAELRSAKIQALRANIARIKAECAVLFERPSYASGNSVNRTTFHALTVVSLRLSATILLNRITKPDVRTDPEAQAAARELVLIAQRLRRAKCLERPRRLIWPLPLFVAGIEVVDKIYQEWLLSYITELEHWDGSMRKVRNLLERIIGRQEEKGRRIHVKEMLDDFDANIIV
;
A
#
# COMPACT_ATOMS: atom_id res chain seq x y z
N MET A 1 -4.65 21.85 25.50
CA MET A 1 -5.68 20.80 25.33
C MET A 1 -5.08 19.74 24.42
N ASP A 2 -4.88 18.56 24.97
CA ASP A 2 -4.00 17.53 24.45
C ASP A 2 -4.78 16.58 23.50
N LEU A 3 -4.55 16.70 22.20
CA LEU A 3 -5.13 15.85 21.16
C LEU A 3 -4.79 14.35 21.37
N ARG A 4 -3.75 14.04 22.15
CA ARG A 4 -3.35 12.66 22.49
C ARG A 4 -4.29 12.00 23.50
N ALA A 5 -4.98 12.77 24.35
CA ALA A 5 -5.88 12.24 25.36
C ALA A 5 -7.30 11.94 24.83
N SER A 6 -7.73 12.59 23.73
CA SER A 6 -9.09 12.40 23.18
C SER A 6 -9.24 11.11 22.38
N LEU A 7 -8.17 10.63 21.74
CA LEU A 7 -8.18 9.37 20.97
C LEU A 7 -8.32 8.12 21.84
N PHE A 8 -8.04 8.21 23.15
CA PHE A 8 -8.04 7.06 24.07
C PHE A 8 -9.25 6.99 25.02
N ARG A 9 -10.20 7.95 24.99
CA ARG A 9 -11.44 7.93 25.79
C ARG A 9 -12.72 7.70 24.99
N GLY A 10 -12.65 6.92 23.90
CA GLY A 10 -13.79 6.65 23.03
C GLY A 10 -14.35 5.23 23.15
N ARG A 11 -14.81 4.78 24.33
CA ARG A 11 -15.75 3.65 24.41
C ARG A 11 -16.87 3.90 25.44
N THR A 12 -18.08 3.61 24.96
CA THR A 12 -19.36 3.35 25.64
C THR A 12 -20.09 4.51 26.33
N ALA A 13 -21.01 5.12 25.59
CA ALA A 13 -22.41 5.35 26.01
C ALA A 13 -23.22 5.99 24.86
N LEU A 14 -23.81 5.17 23.97
CA LEU A 14 -24.97 5.62 23.18
C LEU A 14 -26.21 5.33 24.04
N THR A 15 -26.54 6.26 24.92
CA THR A 15 -27.86 6.30 25.56
C THR A 15 -28.84 7.00 24.64
N CYS A 16 -29.85 6.24 24.25
CA CYS A 16 -31.11 6.70 23.68
C CYS A 16 -31.74 7.81 24.54
N SER A 17 -32.10 8.94 23.92
CA SER A 17 -33.29 9.69 24.32
C SER A 17 -33.83 10.48 23.13
N THR A 18 -35.13 10.33 22.96
CA THR A 18 -36.06 10.76 21.92
C THR A 18 -36.39 12.26 21.90
N CYS A 19 -36.81 12.69 20.69
CA CYS A 19 -37.78 13.74 20.33
C CYS A 19 -37.32 15.19 20.11
N GLY A 20 -37.50 15.66 18.87
CA GLY A 20 -37.50 17.05 18.45
C GLY A 20 -37.55 17.16 16.92
N SER A 21 -38.73 17.01 16.33
CA SER A 21 -38.98 17.03 14.89
C SER A 21 -38.68 18.40 14.25
N SER A 22 -37.93 18.40 13.16
CA SER A 22 -38.11 19.36 12.06
C SER A 22 -37.61 18.70 10.77
N ASN A 23 -38.55 18.49 9.85
CA ASN A 23 -38.31 18.03 8.50
C ASN A 23 -37.40 19.03 7.78
N ASP A 24 -36.22 18.59 7.36
CA ASP A 24 -35.58 19.12 6.16
C ASP A 24 -35.11 17.95 5.31
N THR A 25 -35.68 17.89 4.12
CA THR A 25 -35.31 17.02 3.02
C THR A 25 -33.90 17.38 2.57
N ASP A 26 -32.90 16.58 2.94
CA ASP A 26 -31.58 16.63 2.30
C ASP A 26 -31.21 15.23 1.78
N SER A 27 -31.57 15.03 0.51
CA SER A 27 -31.16 13.89 -0.29
C SER A 27 -29.71 14.06 -0.72
N SER A 28 -28.92 12.99 -0.55
CA SER A 28 -27.61 12.76 -1.18
C SER A 28 -26.37 13.36 -0.51
N SER A 29 -26.04 12.87 0.69
CA SER A 29 -24.63 12.65 1.06
C SER A 29 -24.45 11.20 1.54
N ARG A 30 -24.33 10.26 0.59
CA ARG A 30 -23.64 9.00 0.90
C ARG A 30 -22.20 9.39 1.20
N GLY A 31 -21.88 9.60 2.48
CA GLY A 31 -20.53 9.91 2.91
C GLY A 31 -19.58 8.87 2.32
N ARG A 32 -18.68 9.29 1.41
CA ARG A 32 -17.60 8.43 0.93
C ARG A 32 -16.83 8.00 2.18
N GLN A 33 -16.97 6.73 2.57
CA GLN A 33 -16.24 6.17 3.70
C GLN A 33 -14.75 6.28 3.35
N LYS A 34 -14.07 7.25 3.96
CA LYS A 34 -12.63 7.42 3.79
C LYS A 34 -11.94 6.20 4.40
N ASP A 35 -11.05 5.57 3.64
CA ASP A 35 -10.22 4.52 4.22
C ASP A 35 -9.25 5.10 5.26
N PHE A 36 -8.77 4.22 6.14
CA PHE A 36 -7.92 4.60 7.26
C PHE A 36 -6.63 5.32 6.82
N LEU A 37 -6.02 4.90 5.71
CA LEU A 37 -4.79 5.52 5.21
C LEU A 37 -5.03 6.94 4.70
N THR A 38 -6.15 7.17 4.03
CA THR A 38 -6.58 8.51 3.58
C THR A 38 -6.77 9.41 4.80
N VAL A 39 -7.42 8.92 5.86
CA VAL A 39 -7.60 9.68 7.10
C VAL A 39 -6.26 10.00 7.77
N LEU A 40 -5.33 9.04 7.85
CA LEU A 40 -4.01 9.27 8.46
C LEU A 40 -3.17 10.30 7.70
N VAL A 41 -3.25 10.30 6.37
CA VAL A 41 -2.57 11.29 5.51
C VAL A 41 -3.22 12.66 5.64
N ASP A 42 -4.55 12.74 5.58
CA ASP A 42 -5.32 13.99 5.71
C ASP A 42 -5.08 14.68 7.07
N LEU A 43 -4.85 13.90 8.13
CA LEU A 43 -4.58 14.41 9.47
C LEU A 43 -3.10 14.77 9.71
N GLU A 44 -2.23 14.59 8.72
CA GLU A 44 -0.77 14.68 8.88
C GLU A 44 -0.27 13.87 10.09
N ALA A 45 -0.93 12.75 10.37
CA ALA A 45 -0.73 12.01 11.62
C ALA A 45 0.59 11.23 11.60
N LEU A 46 1.06 10.81 10.42
CA LEU A 46 2.27 9.98 10.29
C LEU A 46 3.55 10.69 10.78
N PRO A 47 3.86 11.94 10.39
CA PRO A 47 4.99 12.68 10.98
C PRO A 47 4.90 12.87 12.50
N VAL A 48 3.69 13.07 13.02
CA VAL A 48 3.44 13.26 14.47
C VAL A 48 3.68 11.98 15.27
N LEU A 49 3.43 10.81 14.64
CA LEU A 49 3.70 9.50 15.21
C LEU A 49 5.19 9.12 15.23
N HIS A 50 6.07 9.91 14.60
CA HIS A 50 7.51 9.62 14.55
C HIS A 50 8.39 10.75 15.12
N ASN A 51 7.78 11.76 15.73
CA ASN A 51 8.48 12.91 16.29
C ASN A 51 8.92 12.64 17.74
N TYR A 52 10.05 11.97 17.90
CA TYR A 52 10.66 11.63 19.20
C TYR A 52 12.04 12.27 19.35
N PRO A 53 12.49 12.54 20.60
CA PRO A 53 13.85 12.98 20.88
C PRO A 53 14.90 12.00 20.32
N ALA A 54 16.06 12.53 19.92
CA ALA A 54 17.16 11.70 19.42
C ALA A 54 17.55 10.63 20.46
N GLY A 55 17.62 9.38 20.02
CA GLY A 55 17.91 8.23 20.89
C GLY A 55 16.70 7.61 21.60
N GLN A 56 15.47 8.02 21.24
CA GLN A 56 14.23 7.39 21.73
C GLN A 56 13.44 6.78 20.57
N SER A 57 12.79 5.65 20.85
CA SER A 57 11.72 5.06 20.02
C SER A 57 10.35 5.31 20.65
N TYR A 58 9.28 5.23 19.86
CA TYR A 58 7.89 5.28 20.35
C TYR A 58 7.65 4.35 21.55
N LEU A 59 8.20 3.14 21.49
CA LEU A 59 8.05 2.14 22.54
C LEU A 59 8.85 2.53 23.79
N SER A 60 10.05 3.10 23.62
CA SER A 60 10.81 3.61 24.77
C SER A 60 10.12 4.77 25.49
N GLU A 61 9.36 5.62 24.79
CA GLU A 61 8.52 6.66 25.43
C GLU A 61 7.37 6.02 26.21
N CYS A 62 6.66 5.08 25.58
CA CYS A 62 5.49 4.42 26.16
C CYS A 62 5.82 3.56 27.39
N PHE A 63 6.99 2.90 27.38
CA PHE A 63 7.40 1.94 28.41
C PHE A 63 8.52 2.48 29.34
N SER A 64 9.09 3.65 29.03
CA SER A 64 10.11 4.32 29.84
C SER A 64 11.24 3.36 30.27
N SER A 65 11.60 3.34 31.56
CA SER A 65 12.68 2.50 32.12
C SER A 65 12.41 0.99 32.11
N SER A 66 11.19 0.56 31.77
CA SER A 66 10.85 -0.87 31.65
C SER A 66 11.14 -1.44 30.27
N TYR A 67 11.50 -0.60 29.29
CA TYR A 67 11.80 -1.04 27.94
C TYR A 67 13.24 -1.59 27.84
N PRO A 68 13.46 -2.81 27.32
CA PRO A 68 14.79 -3.40 27.26
C PRO A 68 15.75 -2.60 26.37
N THR A 69 16.96 -2.28 26.88
CA THR A 69 17.96 -1.48 26.15
C THR A 69 18.35 -2.10 24.80
N ARG A 70 18.41 -3.44 24.72
CA ARG A 70 18.70 -4.14 23.45
C ARG A 70 17.61 -3.94 22.39
N GLU A 71 16.35 -3.77 22.80
CA GLU A 71 15.25 -3.52 21.86
C GLU A 71 15.25 -2.05 21.40
N ILE A 72 15.76 -1.11 22.23
CA ILE A 72 15.94 0.30 21.83
C ILE A 72 16.92 0.40 20.66
N ASP A 73 18.08 -0.24 20.77
CA ASP A 73 19.09 -0.20 19.72
C ASP A 73 18.54 -0.75 18.39
N ASP A 74 17.84 -1.88 18.45
CA ASP A 74 17.21 -2.50 17.28
C ASP A 74 16.11 -1.62 16.67
N ASP A 75 15.29 -0.96 17.50
CA ASP A 75 14.23 -0.05 17.04
C ASP A 75 14.81 1.22 16.41
N LEU A 76 15.86 1.80 16.99
CA LEU A 76 16.54 2.98 16.45
C LEU A 76 17.16 2.68 15.08
N ILE A 77 17.70 1.48 14.87
CA ILE A 77 18.20 1.02 13.57
C ILE A 77 17.06 0.88 12.55
N GLN A 78 15.84 0.52 12.99
CA GLN A 78 14.68 0.30 12.13
C GLN A 78 13.87 1.57 11.84
N GLU A 79 14.00 2.60 12.66
CA GLU A 79 13.25 3.85 12.55
C GLU A 79 13.32 4.49 11.15
N PRO A 80 14.47 4.52 10.44
CA PRO A 80 14.51 4.98 9.06
C PRO A 80 13.63 4.16 8.12
N CYS A 81 13.53 2.83 8.32
CA CYS A 81 12.65 1.98 7.52
C CYS A 81 11.18 2.29 7.79
N HIS A 82 10.80 2.51 9.05
CA HIS A 82 9.41 2.85 9.39
C HIS A 82 8.98 4.18 8.78
N ARG A 83 9.80 5.22 8.92
CA ARG A 83 9.54 6.53 8.29
C ARG A 83 9.41 6.43 6.77
N LYS A 84 10.25 5.61 6.12
CA LYS A 84 10.13 5.38 4.68
C LYS A 84 8.90 4.56 4.32
N CYS A 85 8.46 3.65 5.18
CA CYS A 85 7.19 2.95 4.99
C CYS A 85 6.02 3.93 4.95
N ASP A 86 5.99 4.89 5.88
CA ASP A 86 4.98 5.94 5.94
C ASP A 86 5.00 6.84 4.69
N ASP A 87 6.18 7.26 4.26
CA ASP A 87 6.35 8.02 3.01
C ASP A 87 5.73 7.27 1.82
N VAL A 88 5.96 5.95 1.72
CA VAL A 88 5.40 5.14 0.63
C VAL A 88 3.89 4.95 0.77
N LEU A 89 3.37 4.74 1.98
CA LEU A 89 1.93 4.65 2.22
C LEU A 89 1.22 5.97 1.83
N SER A 90 1.84 7.11 2.09
CA SER A 90 1.37 8.42 1.63
C SER A 90 1.34 8.53 0.10
N ILE A 91 2.35 8.00 -0.60
CA ILE A 91 2.33 7.91 -2.06
C ILE A 91 1.20 7.00 -2.55
N LEU A 92 0.99 5.83 -1.94
CA LEU A 92 -0.08 4.90 -2.32
C LEU A 92 -1.46 5.55 -2.15
N SER A 93 -1.67 6.29 -1.06
CA SER A 93 -2.88 7.10 -0.85
C SER A 93 -3.03 8.18 -1.93
N SER A 94 -1.95 8.90 -2.24
CA SER A 94 -1.94 9.93 -3.29
C SER A 94 -2.24 9.34 -4.68
N LEU A 95 -1.76 8.12 -4.97
CA LEU A 95 -2.07 7.40 -6.20
C LEU A 95 -3.55 7.04 -6.30
N LYS A 96 -4.17 6.60 -5.19
CA LYS A 96 -5.60 6.30 -5.14
C LYS A 96 -6.44 7.56 -5.39
N THR A 97 -6.09 8.68 -4.75
CA THR A 97 -6.75 9.97 -4.98
C THR A 97 -6.55 10.46 -6.41
N PHE A 98 -5.36 10.27 -6.97
CA PHE A 98 -5.08 10.61 -8.36
C PHE A 98 -5.88 9.73 -9.33
N GLU A 99 -5.98 8.43 -9.11
CA GLU A 99 -6.79 7.52 -9.93
C GLU A 99 -8.27 7.94 -9.92
N GLN A 100 -8.83 8.24 -8.74
CA GLN A 100 -10.22 8.74 -8.65
C GLN A 100 -10.42 10.05 -9.42
N TRP A 101 -9.46 10.97 -9.31
CA TRP A 101 -9.49 12.21 -10.07
C TRP A 101 -9.34 11.95 -11.59
N ASP A 102 -8.48 11.02 -11.99
CA ASP A 102 -8.29 10.67 -13.40
C ASP A 102 -9.54 10.02 -14.00
N ASP A 103 -10.23 9.16 -13.22
CA ASP A 103 -11.51 8.57 -13.59
C ASP A 103 -12.60 9.65 -13.75
N GLU A 104 -12.66 10.63 -12.84
CA GLU A 104 -13.68 11.71 -12.84
C GLU A 104 -13.48 12.72 -13.99
N TYR A 105 -12.23 12.99 -14.40
CA TYR A 105 -11.90 14.05 -15.35
C TYR A 105 -11.26 13.54 -16.66
N GLY A 106 -11.10 12.22 -16.85
CA GLY A 106 -10.34 11.63 -17.95
C GLY A 106 -10.83 12.05 -19.35
N GLU A 107 -12.14 12.03 -19.58
CA GLU A 107 -12.73 12.46 -20.87
C GLU A 107 -12.52 13.97 -21.15
N ARG A 108 -12.62 14.81 -20.11
CA ARG A 108 -12.41 16.26 -20.21
C ARG A 108 -10.95 16.63 -20.37
N THR A 109 -10.05 15.79 -19.87
CA THR A 109 -8.61 15.99 -19.99
C THR A 109 -8.13 15.90 -21.45
N MET A 110 -8.85 15.21 -22.32
CA MET A 110 -8.52 15.15 -23.75
C MET A 110 -8.91 16.41 -24.53
N THR A 111 -9.84 17.21 -24.01
CA THR A 111 -10.39 18.38 -24.72
C THR A 111 -9.96 19.71 -24.09
N ASP A 112 -9.60 19.71 -22.80
CA ASP A 112 -9.15 20.89 -22.06
C ASP A 112 -7.62 20.85 -21.83
N SER A 113 -6.92 21.79 -22.47
CA SER A 113 -5.46 21.94 -22.37
C SER A 113 -5.00 22.16 -20.92
N MET A 114 -5.78 22.89 -20.11
CA MET A 114 -5.42 23.16 -18.72
C MET A 114 -5.52 21.90 -17.86
N LEU A 115 -6.54 21.06 -18.09
CA LEU A 115 -6.66 19.77 -17.42
C LEU A 115 -5.56 18.79 -17.85
N ALA A 116 -5.17 18.81 -19.13
CA ALA A 116 -4.06 18.00 -19.63
C ALA A 116 -2.72 18.38 -18.97
N GLU A 117 -2.45 19.68 -18.84
CA GLU A 117 -1.27 20.19 -18.12
C GLU A 117 -1.30 19.80 -16.64
N LEU A 118 -2.45 19.96 -15.96
CA LEU A 118 -2.60 19.58 -14.56
C LEU A 118 -2.38 18.08 -14.35
N ARG A 119 -2.93 17.22 -15.24
CA ARG A 119 -2.70 15.77 -15.21
C ARG A 119 -1.22 15.45 -15.35
N SER A 120 -0.54 16.07 -16.32
CA SER A 120 0.90 15.89 -16.53
C SER A 120 1.71 16.29 -15.29
N ALA A 121 1.40 17.43 -14.67
CA ALA A 121 2.06 17.91 -13.46
C ALA A 121 1.86 16.95 -12.27
N LYS A 122 0.64 16.42 -12.07
CA LYS A 122 0.36 15.41 -11.03
C LYS A 122 1.17 14.13 -11.24
N ILE A 123 1.25 13.63 -12.47
CA ILE A 123 2.05 12.45 -12.82
C ILE A 123 3.54 12.70 -12.54
N GLN A 124 4.06 13.87 -12.94
CA GLN A 124 5.46 14.23 -12.69
C GLN A 124 5.78 14.32 -11.18
N ALA A 125 4.89 14.92 -10.39
CA ALA A 125 5.04 14.99 -8.94
C ALA A 125 5.08 13.59 -8.29
N LEU A 126 4.17 12.69 -8.69
CA LEU A 126 4.15 11.31 -8.20
C LEU A 126 5.43 10.55 -8.58
N ARG A 127 5.90 10.68 -9.83
CA ARG A 127 7.18 10.09 -10.27
C ARG A 127 8.37 10.64 -9.49
N ALA A 128 8.42 11.95 -9.27
CA ALA A 128 9.49 12.58 -8.49
C ALA A 128 9.52 12.05 -7.06
N ASN A 129 8.35 11.89 -6.42
CA ASN A 129 8.25 11.32 -5.08
C ASN A 129 8.71 9.86 -5.03
N ILE A 130 8.30 9.02 -5.99
CA ILE A 130 8.76 7.62 -6.08
C ILE A 130 10.29 7.56 -6.30
N ALA A 131 10.82 8.41 -7.18
CA ALA A 131 12.26 8.48 -7.47
C ALA A 131 13.08 8.96 -6.26
N ARG A 132 12.57 9.94 -5.50
CA ARG A 132 13.16 10.40 -4.24
C ARG A 132 13.26 9.25 -3.24
N ILE A 133 12.16 8.54 -2.98
CA ILE A 133 12.18 7.40 -2.06
C ILE A 133 13.14 6.31 -2.55
N LYS A 134 13.19 6.03 -3.85
CA LYS A 134 14.15 5.08 -4.43
C LYS A 134 15.59 5.47 -4.10
N ALA A 135 15.95 6.74 -4.28
CA ALA A 135 17.29 7.24 -4.00
C ALA A 135 17.63 7.18 -2.51
N GLU A 136 16.70 7.59 -1.64
CA GLU A 136 16.87 7.53 -0.20
C GLU A 136 17.01 6.09 0.30
N CYS A 137 16.21 5.15 -0.21
CA CYS A 137 16.32 3.73 0.10
C CYS A 137 17.67 3.16 -0.32
N ALA A 138 18.26 3.62 -1.43
CA ALA A 138 19.57 3.17 -1.88
C ALA A 138 20.71 3.63 -0.97
N VAL A 139 20.52 4.72 -0.23
CA VAL A 139 21.47 5.22 0.78
C VAL A 139 21.24 4.53 2.14
N LEU A 140 19.98 4.37 2.52
CA LEU A 140 19.60 3.83 3.83
C LEU A 140 19.75 2.31 3.94
N PHE A 141 19.57 1.59 2.82
CA PHE A 141 19.61 0.14 2.80
C PHE A 141 20.87 -0.31 2.05
N GLU A 142 21.78 -1.02 2.73
CA GLU A 142 22.81 -1.78 2.04
C GLU A 142 22.13 -2.67 1.00
N ARG A 143 22.64 -2.68 -0.24
CA ARG A 143 22.06 -3.46 -1.33
C ARG A 143 21.83 -4.89 -0.82
N PRO A 144 20.57 -5.34 -0.69
CA PRO A 144 20.31 -6.65 -0.13
C PRO A 144 20.91 -7.68 -1.09
N SER A 145 22.03 -8.29 -0.73
CA SER A 145 22.55 -9.41 -1.50
C SER A 145 21.49 -10.50 -1.49
N TYR A 146 20.93 -10.83 -2.65
CA TYR A 146 19.95 -11.92 -2.81
C TYR A 146 20.62 -13.30 -2.69
N ALA A 147 21.94 -13.35 -2.54
CA ALA A 147 22.76 -14.56 -2.69
C ALA A 147 23.20 -15.22 -1.37
N SER A 148 22.97 -14.62 -0.20
CA SER A 148 23.55 -15.14 1.05
C SER A 148 22.55 -15.19 2.21
N GLY A 149 22.21 -16.41 2.64
CA GLY A 149 21.55 -16.72 3.90
C GLY A 149 20.06 -17.06 3.83
N ASN A 150 19.68 -18.21 4.40
CA ASN A 150 18.28 -18.57 4.66
C ASN A 150 17.64 -17.72 5.78
N SER A 151 18.40 -16.80 6.40
CA SER A 151 17.93 -15.92 7.46
C SER A 151 17.86 -14.47 6.96
N VAL A 152 16.69 -13.85 7.14
CA VAL A 152 16.49 -12.41 6.94
C VAL A 152 16.36 -11.79 8.32
N ASN A 153 17.28 -10.89 8.69
CA ASN A 153 17.18 -10.16 9.95
C ASN A 153 16.01 -9.15 9.90
N ARG A 154 15.60 -8.64 11.07
CA ARG A 154 14.45 -7.74 11.20
C ARG A 154 14.60 -6.48 10.33
N THR A 155 15.76 -5.83 10.36
CA THR A 155 16.06 -4.64 9.55
C THR A 155 15.95 -4.90 8.05
N THR A 156 16.53 -5.99 7.55
CA THR A 156 16.43 -6.38 6.13
C THR A 156 14.98 -6.66 5.74
N PHE A 157 14.20 -7.28 6.63
CA PHE A 157 12.77 -7.49 6.37
C PHE A 157 12.02 -6.16 6.19
N HIS A 158 12.26 -5.17 7.07
CA HIS A 158 11.64 -3.85 6.96
C HIS A 158 12.09 -3.11 5.70
N ALA A 159 13.39 -3.13 5.38
CA ALA A 159 13.93 -2.55 4.15
C ALA A 159 13.29 -3.17 2.90
N LEU A 160 13.21 -4.50 2.82
CA LEU A 160 12.56 -5.21 1.71
C LEU A 160 11.07 -4.91 1.61
N THR A 161 10.40 -4.67 2.74
CA THR A 161 8.99 -4.25 2.77
C THR A 161 8.82 -2.86 2.15
N VAL A 162 9.64 -1.89 2.54
CA VAL A 162 9.63 -0.53 1.96
C VAL A 162 9.91 -0.58 0.45
N VAL A 163 10.92 -1.34 0.04
CA VAL A 163 11.25 -1.53 -1.39
C VAL A 163 10.05 -2.11 -2.13
N SER A 164 9.39 -3.13 -1.57
CA SER A 164 8.24 -3.77 -2.21
C SER A 164 7.07 -2.82 -2.39
N LEU A 165 6.72 -2.03 -1.36
CA LEU A 165 5.66 -1.05 -1.47
C LEU A 165 5.96 0.04 -2.52
N ARG A 166 7.21 0.50 -2.60
CA ARG A 166 7.64 1.46 -3.62
C ARG A 166 7.54 0.87 -5.02
N LEU A 167 7.90 -0.40 -5.21
CA LEU A 167 7.72 -1.11 -6.48
C LEU A 167 6.24 -1.23 -6.84
N SER A 168 5.37 -1.52 -5.87
CA SER A 168 3.92 -1.51 -6.07
C SER A 168 3.41 -0.14 -6.52
N ALA A 169 3.85 0.94 -5.88
CA ALA A 169 3.51 2.31 -6.27
C ALA A 169 3.94 2.63 -7.72
N THR A 170 5.11 2.13 -8.14
CA THR A 170 5.61 2.29 -9.51
C THR A 170 4.70 1.59 -10.51
N ILE A 171 4.33 0.34 -10.24
CA ILE A 171 3.42 -0.44 -11.08
C ILE A 171 2.06 0.24 -11.16
N LEU A 172 1.47 0.60 -10.02
CA LEU A 172 0.15 1.24 -9.96
C LEU A 172 0.12 2.57 -10.75
N LEU A 173 1.14 3.42 -10.61
CA LEU A 173 1.24 4.65 -11.41
C LEU A 173 1.31 4.36 -12.91
N ASN A 174 2.09 3.36 -13.32
CA ASN A 174 2.19 2.99 -14.72
C ASN A 174 0.86 2.43 -15.27
N ARG A 175 0.09 1.70 -14.45
CA ARG A 175 -1.25 1.23 -14.81
C ARG A 175 -2.24 2.40 -14.99
N ILE A 176 -2.27 3.36 -14.06
CA ILE A 176 -3.13 4.56 -14.15
C ILE A 176 -2.77 5.38 -15.39
N THR A 177 -1.48 5.60 -15.65
CA THR A 177 -1.04 6.47 -16.74
C THR A 177 -1.13 5.85 -18.14
N LYS A 178 -1.10 4.51 -18.23
CA LYS A 178 -1.15 3.75 -19.49
C LYS A 178 -2.07 2.53 -19.34
N PRO A 179 -3.39 2.72 -19.23
CA PRO A 179 -4.34 1.63 -19.01
C PRO A 179 -4.48 0.68 -20.21
N ASP A 180 -4.30 1.19 -21.43
CA ASP A 180 -4.48 0.37 -22.65
C ASP A 180 -3.27 -0.49 -23.02
N VAL A 181 -2.15 -0.33 -22.30
CA VAL A 181 -0.92 -1.08 -22.55
C VAL A 181 -0.83 -2.23 -21.56
N ARG A 182 -0.75 -3.50 -22.01
CA ARG A 182 -0.68 -4.68 -21.14
C ARG A 182 0.41 -4.59 -20.07
N THR A 183 1.59 -4.14 -20.45
CA THR A 183 2.70 -3.85 -19.53
C THR A 183 3.78 -3.01 -20.22
N ASP A 184 4.68 -2.44 -19.43
CA ASP A 184 5.85 -1.69 -19.88
C ASP A 184 7.13 -2.23 -19.22
N PRO A 185 8.33 -1.91 -19.76
CA PRO A 185 9.58 -2.46 -19.24
C PRO A 185 9.84 -2.13 -17.76
N GLU A 186 9.43 -0.95 -17.31
CA GLU A 186 9.62 -0.52 -15.92
C GLU A 186 8.69 -1.29 -14.97
N ALA A 187 7.41 -1.42 -15.33
CA ALA A 187 6.44 -2.20 -14.56
C ALA A 187 6.80 -3.69 -14.52
N GLN A 188 7.28 -4.28 -15.63
CA GLN A 188 7.80 -5.65 -15.64
C GLN A 188 9.04 -5.82 -14.77
N ALA A 189 10.00 -4.90 -14.83
CA ALA A 189 11.20 -4.97 -13.99
C ALA A 189 10.81 -4.92 -12.50
N ALA A 190 9.90 -4.00 -12.15
CA ALA A 190 9.40 -3.89 -10.78
C ALA A 190 8.66 -5.15 -10.31
N ALA A 191 7.83 -5.74 -11.17
CA ALA A 191 7.09 -6.95 -10.85
C ALA A 191 8.00 -8.17 -10.66
N ARG A 192 9.06 -8.31 -11.48
CA ARG A 192 10.08 -9.35 -11.29
C ARG A 192 10.83 -9.17 -9.98
N GLU A 193 11.23 -7.94 -9.66
CA GLU A 193 11.91 -7.64 -8.40
C GLU A 193 11.01 -7.97 -7.19
N LEU A 194 9.71 -7.65 -7.25
CA LEU A 194 8.73 -8.05 -6.23
C LEU A 194 8.66 -9.57 -6.04
N VAL A 195 8.62 -10.35 -7.13
CA VAL A 195 8.61 -11.82 -7.06
C VAL A 195 9.88 -12.34 -6.38
N LEU A 196 11.06 -11.79 -6.72
CA LEU A 196 12.32 -12.19 -6.09
C LEU A 196 12.36 -11.86 -4.59
N ILE A 197 11.85 -10.69 -4.20
CA ILE A 197 11.73 -10.31 -2.79
C ILE A 197 10.78 -11.26 -2.07
N ALA A 198 9.60 -11.53 -2.64
CA ALA A 198 8.61 -12.45 -2.07
C ALA A 198 9.19 -13.86 -1.88
N GLN A 199 9.90 -14.39 -2.90
CA GLN A 199 10.58 -15.68 -2.81
C GLN A 199 11.62 -15.71 -1.68
N ARG A 200 12.43 -14.67 -1.55
CA ARG A 200 13.43 -14.56 -0.48
C ARG A 200 12.77 -14.58 0.90
N LEU A 201 11.73 -13.80 1.10
CA LEU A 201 11.04 -13.70 2.39
C LEU A 201 10.27 -14.97 2.74
N ARG A 202 9.71 -15.65 1.72
CA ARG A 202 9.10 -16.98 1.87
C ARG A 202 10.14 -18.00 2.34
N ARG A 203 11.31 -18.09 1.69
CA ARG A 203 12.39 -19.00 2.11
C ARG A 203 12.87 -18.73 3.54
N ALA A 204 12.92 -17.46 3.93
CA ALA A 204 13.28 -17.04 5.28
C ALA A 204 12.14 -17.14 6.30
N LYS A 205 10.98 -17.70 5.92
CA LYS A 205 9.78 -17.87 6.77
C LYS A 205 9.26 -16.56 7.40
N CYS A 206 9.62 -15.42 6.80
CA CYS A 206 9.24 -14.09 7.27
C CYS A 206 7.76 -13.76 7.00
N LEU A 207 7.14 -14.54 6.13
CA LEU A 207 5.76 -14.42 5.67
C LEU A 207 4.91 -15.62 6.11
N GLU A 208 5.27 -16.32 7.19
CA GLU A 208 4.42 -17.39 7.76
C GLU A 208 3.45 -16.84 8.83
N ARG A 209 3.76 -15.67 9.41
CA ARG A 209 2.97 -15.08 10.51
C ARG A 209 1.99 -14.00 10.01
N PRO A 210 0.68 -14.10 10.31
CA PRO A 210 -0.36 -13.20 9.81
C PRO A 210 -0.29 -11.77 10.35
N ARG A 211 0.64 -11.45 11.26
CA ARG A 211 0.82 -10.08 11.82
C ARG A 211 1.35 -9.06 10.80
N ARG A 212 1.56 -9.46 9.54
CA ARG A 212 2.21 -8.65 8.49
C ARG A 212 1.26 -8.44 7.32
N LEU A 213 0.12 -7.80 7.60
CA LEU A 213 -0.98 -7.48 6.67
C LEU A 213 -0.58 -6.63 5.46
N ILE A 214 0.67 -6.18 5.38
CA ILE A 214 1.17 -5.33 4.30
C ILE A 214 1.54 -6.11 3.03
N TRP A 215 1.80 -7.42 3.14
CA TRP A 215 2.30 -8.25 2.03
C TRP A 215 1.28 -8.74 0.99
N PRO A 216 -0.03 -8.89 1.29
CA PRO A 216 -1.03 -9.20 0.26
C PRO A 216 -1.03 -8.20 -0.90
N LEU A 217 -0.86 -6.90 -0.62
CA LEU A 217 -0.85 -5.85 -1.65
C LEU A 217 0.32 -6.02 -2.64
N PRO A 218 1.61 -6.07 -2.24
CA PRO A 218 2.72 -6.32 -3.16
C PRO A 218 2.59 -7.61 -3.98
N LEU A 219 2.10 -8.70 -3.38
CA LEU A 219 1.90 -9.97 -4.11
C LEU A 219 0.83 -9.83 -5.18
N PHE A 220 -0.29 -9.20 -4.84
CA PHE A 220 -1.39 -8.96 -5.78
C PHE A 220 -0.94 -8.02 -6.92
N VAL A 221 -0.28 -6.91 -6.59
CA VAL A 221 0.22 -5.94 -7.59
C VAL A 221 1.26 -6.57 -8.52
N ALA A 222 2.14 -7.42 -8.01
CA ALA A 222 3.04 -8.20 -8.86
C ALA A 222 2.24 -9.13 -9.78
N GLY A 223 1.27 -9.87 -9.25
CA GLY A 223 0.47 -10.84 -10.00
C GLY A 223 -0.30 -10.23 -11.17
N ILE A 224 -0.93 -9.07 -10.98
CA ILE A 224 -1.67 -8.39 -12.05
C ILE A 224 -0.75 -7.81 -13.13
N GLU A 225 0.53 -7.62 -12.85
CA GLU A 225 1.46 -6.99 -13.78
C GLU A 225 2.32 -8.00 -14.55
N VAL A 226 2.88 -9.01 -13.88
CA VAL A 226 3.74 -10.05 -14.48
C VAL A 226 3.10 -10.66 -15.73
N VAL A 227 3.91 -10.87 -16.78
CA VAL A 227 3.50 -11.56 -18.02
C VAL A 227 4.03 -13.00 -18.08
N ASP A 228 5.11 -13.30 -17.37
CA ASP A 228 5.69 -14.64 -17.31
C ASP A 228 4.73 -15.62 -16.60
N LYS A 229 4.30 -16.66 -17.32
CA LYS A 229 3.35 -17.66 -16.81
C LYS A 229 3.88 -18.42 -15.61
N ILE A 230 5.19 -18.68 -15.54
CA ILE A 230 5.81 -19.39 -14.41
C ILE A 230 5.69 -18.54 -13.14
N TYR A 231 5.92 -17.24 -13.26
CA TYR A 231 5.78 -16.32 -12.13
C TYR A 231 4.32 -16.08 -11.74
N GLN A 232 3.39 -16.03 -12.70
CA GLN A 232 1.96 -15.95 -12.40
C GLN A 232 1.47 -17.18 -11.64
N GLU A 233 1.78 -18.39 -12.12
CA GLU A 233 1.42 -19.64 -11.46
C GLU A 233 2.03 -19.74 -10.07
N TRP A 234 3.31 -19.35 -9.93
CA TRP A 234 3.98 -19.31 -8.63
C TRP A 234 3.29 -18.34 -7.65
N LEU A 235 2.89 -17.14 -8.10
CA LEU A 235 2.18 -16.17 -7.26
C LEU A 235 0.81 -16.67 -6.83
N LEU A 236 0.04 -17.29 -7.74
CA LEU A 236 -1.26 -17.89 -7.44
C LEU A 236 -1.15 -19.05 -6.44
N SER A 237 -0.18 -19.95 -6.65
CA SER A 237 0.14 -21.02 -5.70
C SER A 237 0.51 -20.43 -4.35
N TYR A 238 1.32 -19.38 -4.33
CA TYR A 238 1.77 -18.80 -3.07
C TYR A 238 0.64 -18.09 -2.31
N ILE A 239 -0.22 -17.34 -3.01
CA ILE A 239 -1.42 -16.74 -2.40
C ILE A 239 -2.37 -17.82 -1.87
N THR A 240 -2.48 -18.97 -2.56
CA THR A 240 -3.26 -20.12 -2.08
C THR A 240 -2.73 -20.65 -0.75
N GLU A 241 -1.41 -20.75 -0.59
CA GLU A 241 -0.80 -21.14 0.69
C GLU A 241 -1.15 -20.14 1.80
N LEU A 242 -1.31 -18.85 1.47
CA LEU A 242 -1.67 -17.81 2.42
C LEU A 242 -3.18 -17.78 2.77
N GLU A 243 -4.03 -18.64 2.20
CA GLU A 243 -5.46 -18.68 2.53
C GLU A 243 -5.75 -18.92 4.01
N HIS A 244 -4.82 -19.58 4.72
CA HIS A 244 -4.97 -19.81 6.16
C HIS A 244 -4.80 -18.52 7.00
N TRP A 245 -4.41 -17.38 6.40
CA TRP A 245 -4.30 -16.10 7.09
C TRP A 245 -5.66 -15.46 7.34
N ASP A 246 -6.50 -15.43 6.31
CA ASP A 246 -7.85 -14.85 6.36
C ASP A 246 -8.67 -15.31 5.15
N GLY A 247 -9.99 -15.40 5.31
CA GLY A 247 -10.93 -15.73 4.23
C GLY A 247 -10.91 -14.71 3.08
N SER A 248 -10.38 -13.50 3.31
CA SER A 248 -10.14 -12.50 2.26
C SER A 248 -9.08 -12.93 1.24
N MET A 249 -8.08 -13.73 1.63
CA MET A 249 -7.01 -14.17 0.72
C MET A 249 -7.54 -15.06 -0.41
N ARG A 250 -8.57 -15.87 -0.14
CA ARG A 250 -9.28 -16.62 -1.19
C ARG A 250 -9.94 -15.68 -2.20
N LYS A 251 -10.54 -14.59 -1.73
CA LYS A 251 -11.14 -13.58 -2.61
C LYS A 251 -10.06 -12.88 -3.46
N VAL A 252 -8.93 -12.53 -2.85
CA VAL A 252 -7.77 -11.94 -3.53
C VAL A 252 -7.24 -12.87 -4.63
N ARG A 253 -7.10 -14.18 -4.36
CA ARG A 253 -6.70 -15.17 -5.37
C ARG A 253 -7.68 -15.21 -6.54
N ASN A 254 -8.98 -15.41 -6.24
CA ASN A 254 -10.00 -15.54 -7.27
C ASN A 254 -10.09 -14.27 -8.14
N LEU A 255 -9.93 -13.09 -7.52
CA LEU A 255 -9.86 -11.82 -8.25
C LEU A 255 -8.62 -11.77 -9.16
N LEU A 256 -7.45 -12.17 -8.65
CA LEU A 256 -6.21 -12.20 -9.42
C LEU A 256 -6.30 -13.13 -10.64
N GLU A 257 -6.81 -14.35 -10.46
CA GLU A 257 -7.01 -15.32 -11.56
C GLU A 257 -7.88 -14.73 -12.68
N ARG A 258 -8.99 -14.08 -12.32
CA ARG A 258 -9.89 -13.45 -13.30
C ARG A 258 -9.25 -12.25 -13.99
N ILE A 259 -8.50 -11.42 -13.28
CA ILE A 259 -7.77 -10.31 -13.88
C ILE A 259 -6.75 -10.84 -14.87
N ILE A 260 -5.97 -11.86 -14.51
CA ILE A 260 -4.99 -12.48 -15.42
C ILE A 260 -5.69 -12.98 -16.67
N GLY A 261 -6.77 -13.76 -16.54
CA GLY A 261 -7.53 -14.28 -17.68
C GLY A 261 -8.06 -13.18 -18.60
N ARG A 262 -8.73 -12.15 -18.05
CA ARG A 262 -9.25 -11.03 -18.86
C ARG A 262 -8.13 -10.19 -19.49
N GLN A 263 -6.99 -10.04 -18.83
CA GLN A 263 -5.82 -9.35 -19.41
C GLN A 263 -5.20 -10.13 -20.56
N GLU A 264 -5.19 -11.47 -20.50
CA GLU A 264 -4.74 -12.33 -21.59
C GLU A 264 -5.71 -12.25 -22.78
N GLU A 265 -7.03 -12.28 -22.53
CA GLU A 265 -8.05 -12.17 -23.57
C GLU A 265 -8.04 -10.81 -24.28
N LYS A 266 -7.98 -9.70 -23.52
CA LYS A 266 -8.06 -8.34 -24.10
C LYS A 266 -6.72 -7.79 -24.56
N GLY A 267 -5.60 -8.41 -24.19
CA GLY A 267 -4.26 -7.93 -24.52
C GLY A 267 -3.90 -6.54 -23.93
N ARG A 268 -4.62 -6.08 -22.91
CA ARG A 268 -4.42 -4.79 -22.22
C ARG A 268 -4.59 -4.93 -20.71
N ARG A 269 -4.25 -3.90 -19.93
CA ARG A 269 -4.51 -3.92 -18.48
C ARG A 269 -6.00 -3.84 -18.23
N ILE A 270 -6.44 -4.51 -17.18
CA ILE A 270 -7.80 -4.41 -16.66
C ILE A 270 -7.77 -3.53 -15.41
N HIS A 271 -8.73 -2.60 -15.31
CA HIS A 271 -8.91 -1.82 -14.09
C HIS A 271 -9.46 -2.75 -12.99
N VAL A 272 -8.80 -2.74 -11.83
CA VAL A 272 -9.17 -3.64 -10.72
C VAL A 272 -10.59 -3.31 -10.21
N LYS A 273 -10.98 -2.03 -10.22
CA LYS A 273 -12.33 -1.57 -9.83
C LYS A 273 -13.43 -2.21 -10.68
N GLU A 274 -13.28 -2.26 -12.00
CA GLU A 274 -14.23 -2.92 -12.91
C GLU A 274 -14.48 -4.38 -12.52
N MET A 275 -13.46 -5.05 -11.99
CA MET A 275 -13.56 -6.45 -11.57
C MET A 275 -14.14 -6.62 -10.17
N LEU A 276 -14.01 -5.61 -9.29
CA LEU A 276 -14.56 -5.64 -7.94
C LEU A 276 -16.07 -5.41 -7.94
N ASP A 277 -16.55 -4.53 -8.81
CA ASP A 277 -17.98 -4.27 -9.03
C ASP A 277 -18.69 -5.53 -9.58
N ASP A 278 -18.02 -6.27 -10.47
CA ASP A 278 -18.47 -7.58 -10.98
C ASP A 278 -18.47 -8.69 -9.91
N PHE A 279 -17.79 -8.50 -8.78
CA PHE A 279 -17.49 -9.56 -7.79
C PHE A 279 -18.23 -9.42 -6.47
N ASP A 280 -19.07 -8.39 -6.29
CA ASP A 280 -19.84 -8.08 -5.06
C ASP A 280 -18.98 -8.22 -3.79
N ALA A 281 -17.71 -7.83 -3.91
CA ALA A 281 -16.69 -8.07 -2.91
C ALA A 281 -16.08 -6.76 -2.43
N ASN A 282 -16.42 -6.36 -1.21
CA ASN A 282 -15.63 -5.42 -0.43
C ASN A 282 -14.30 -6.08 -0.05
N ILE A 283 -13.33 -6.07 -0.97
CA ILE A 283 -11.94 -6.42 -0.69
C ILE A 283 -11.23 -5.11 -0.36
N ILE A 284 -10.72 -5.00 0.87
CA ILE A 284 -9.78 -3.94 1.22
C ILE A 284 -8.45 -4.35 0.59
N VAL A 285 -8.15 -3.80 -0.58
CA VAL A 285 -6.81 -3.85 -1.19
C VAL A 285 -6.04 -2.59 -0.80
#